data_AF-A0A7J6NC30-F1
#
_entry.id   AF-A0A7J6NC30-F1
#
_cell.length_a   1.000
_cell.length_b   1.000
_cell.length_c   1.000
_cell.angle_alpha   90.00
_cell.angle_beta   90.00
_cell.angle_gamma   90.00
#
_symmetry.space_group_name_H-M   'P 1'
#
loop_
_entity.id
_entity.type
_entity.pdbx_description
1 polymer ?
#
loop_
_entity_poly.entity_id
_entity_poly.type
_entity_poly.pdbx_seq_one_letter_code
_entity_poly.pdbx_strand_id
1 'polypeptide(L)'
;DVFTRSPVLANSVTSLACYALSDLMAQRADDTDIRRSVGVIDRRRLLSVALCGPILSGICLTKLYRNLDRFLGSGHTFRVASRKILFMQIVYMPFSVPAFIFLSSTFNALFNGETITIACTEASAVKRQRWKEAYWTSWF
;
A
#
# COMPACT_ATOMS: atom_id res chain seq x y z
N ASP A 1 -19.34 17.76 4.03
CA ASP A 1 -18.06 17.01 4.10
C ASP A 1 -18.20 15.57 3.64
N VAL A 2 -17.38 15.14 2.69
CA VAL A 2 -17.36 13.76 2.17
C VAL A 2 -16.88 12.78 3.25
N PHE A 3 -16.02 13.25 4.16
CA PHE A 3 -15.47 12.50 5.30
C PHE A 3 -16.54 12.02 6.28
N THR A 4 -17.61 12.79 6.49
CA THR A 4 -18.70 12.44 7.40
C THR A 4 -19.77 11.56 6.74
N ARG A 5 -19.89 11.57 5.41
CA ARG A 5 -20.85 10.74 4.66
C ARG A 5 -20.29 9.37 4.26
N SER A 6 -19.01 9.25 3.94
CA SER A 6 -18.39 7.97 3.60
C SER A 6 -16.89 7.95 3.91
N PRO A 7 -16.50 7.58 5.14
CA PRO A 7 -15.09 7.53 5.54
C PRO A 7 -14.29 6.52 4.71
N VAL A 8 -14.94 5.47 4.21
CA VAL A 8 -14.31 4.46 3.33
C VAL A 8 -13.89 5.08 2.01
N LEU A 9 -14.75 5.91 1.39
CA LEU A 9 -14.44 6.56 0.11
C LEU A 9 -13.33 7.60 0.27
N ALA A 10 -13.41 8.43 1.32
CA ALA A 10 -12.37 9.43 1.61
C ALA A 10 -11.00 8.77 1.85
N ASN A 11 -10.96 7.71 2.66
CA ASN A 11 -9.72 6.94 2.87
C ASN A 11 -9.24 6.30 1.58
N SER A 12 -10.13 5.68 0.79
CA SER A 12 -9.74 5.01 -0.46
C SER A 12 -9.14 5.98 -1.49
N VAL A 13 -9.72 7.16 -1.65
CA VAL A 13 -9.20 8.21 -2.56
C VAL A 13 -7.86 8.73 -2.08
N THR A 14 -7.73 8.98 -0.77
CA THR A 14 -6.48 9.47 -0.16
C THR A 14 -5.38 8.41 -0.29
N SER A 15 -5.68 7.15 -0.02
CA SER A 15 -4.76 6.03 -0.17
C SER A 15 -4.34 5.84 -1.62
N LEU A 16 -5.24 5.99 -2.59
CA LEU A 16 -4.90 5.93 -4.01
C LEU A 16 -3.86 7.00 -4.38
N ALA A 17 -4.06 8.23 -3.92
CA ALA A 17 -3.11 9.33 -4.15
C ALA A 17 -1.76 9.09 -3.45
N CYS A 18 -1.76 8.64 -2.18
CA CYS A 18 -0.54 8.35 -1.42
C CYS A 18 0.29 7.23 -2.06
N TYR A 19 -0.37 6.15 -2.50
CA TYR A 19 0.32 5.04 -3.14
C TYR A 19 0.86 5.43 -4.53
N ALA A 20 0.10 6.22 -5.30
CA ALA A 20 0.60 6.76 -6.57
C ALA A 20 1.82 7.68 -6.36
N LEU A 21 1.78 8.57 -5.37
CA LEU A 21 2.91 9.43 -5.01
C LEU A 21 4.13 8.62 -4.56
N SER A 22 3.93 7.57 -3.78
CA SER A 22 5.00 6.67 -3.33
C SER A 22 5.70 6.01 -4.52
N ASP A 23 4.94 5.47 -5.49
CA ASP A 23 5.53 4.84 -6.68
C ASP A 23 6.20 5.86 -7.61
N LEU A 24 5.66 7.09 -7.73
CA LEU A 24 6.32 8.17 -8.47
C LEU A 24 7.68 8.54 -7.87
N MET A 25 7.77 8.61 -6.53
CA MET A 25 9.04 8.85 -5.84
C MET A 25 10.00 7.68 -6.04
N ALA A 26 9.50 6.43 -5.99
CA ALA A 26 10.29 5.24 -6.22
C ALA A 26 10.87 5.18 -7.64
N GLN A 27 10.05 5.42 -8.67
CA GLN A 27 10.49 5.46 -10.06
C GLN A 27 11.53 6.58 -10.29
N ARG A 28 11.33 7.75 -9.67
CA ARG A 28 12.33 8.84 -9.74
C ARG A 28 13.64 8.51 -9.02
N ALA A 29 13.59 7.77 -7.92
CA ALA A 29 14.78 7.33 -7.20
C ALA A 29 15.55 6.26 -8.00
N ASP A 30 14.84 5.35 -8.68
CA ASP A 30 15.43 4.36 -9.59
C ASP A 30 16.11 5.04 -10.80
N ASP A 31 15.51 6.11 -11.33
CA ASP A 31 16.08 6.90 -12.45
C ASP A 31 17.41 7.60 -12.08
N THR A 32 17.62 7.93 -10.80
CA THR A 32 18.88 8.53 -10.32
C THR A 32 20.02 7.53 -10.18
N ASP A 33 19.74 6.23 -10.03
CA ASP A 33 20.74 5.22 -9.65
C ASP A 33 21.33 4.47 -10.87
N ILE A 34 20.75 4.63 -12.07
CA ILE A 34 21.22 3.94 -13.27
C ILE A 34 21.29 4.89 -14.47
N ARG A 35 22.45 4.83 -15.14
CA ARG A 35 22.91 5.49 -16.37
C ARG A 35 22.02 5.30 -17.63
N ARG A 36 20.69 5.33 -17.50
CA ARG A 36 19.71 5.28 -18.59
C ARG A 36 18.73 6.44 -18.42
N SER A 37 19.08 7.56 -19.01
CA SER A 37 18.18 8.67 -19.28
C SER A 37 17.09 8.25 -20.27
N VAL A 38 15.96 7.74 -19.78
CA VAL A 38 14.66 7.87 -20.44
C VAL A 38 13.61 8.02 -19.34
N GLY A 39 13.40 9.27 -18.89
CA GLY A 39 12.45 9.65 -17.82
C GLY A 39 10.98 9.49 -18.24
N VAL A 40 10.58 8.26 -18.57
CA VAL A 40 9.21 7.91 -18.89
C VAL A 40 8.65 7.13 -17.72
N ILE A 41 7.80 7.80 -16.93
CA ILE A 41 7.05 7.19 -15.84
C ILE A 41 6.26 6.00 -16.39
N ASP A 42 6.49 4.82 -15.84
CA ASP A 42 5.71 3.63 -16.15
C ASP A 42 4.31 3.78 -15.53
N ARG A 43 3.36 4.16 -16.38
CA ARG A 43 1.96 4.37 -16.00
C ARG A 43 1.27 3.07 -15.58
N ARG A 44 1.70 1.91 -16.07
CA ARG A 44 1.10 0.62 -15.73
C ARG A 44 1.54 0.19 -14.33
N ARG A 45 2.83 0.32 -14.04
CA ARG A 45 3.36 0.15 -12.67
C ARG A 45 2.67 1.11 -11.70
N LEU A 46 2.57 2.39 -12.07
CA LEU A 46 1.91 3.39 -11.24
C LEU A 46 0.46 3.02 -10.90
N LEU A 47 -0.30 2.58 -11.90
CA LEU A 47 -1.70 2.19 -11.72
C LEU A 47 -1.83 0.91 -10.87
N SER A 48 -0.94 -0.06 -11.05
CA SER A 48 -0.90 -1.29 -10.23
C SER A 48 -0.68 -1.00 -8.75
N VAL A 49 0.22 -0.05 -8.43
CA VAL A 49 0.50 0.36 -7.05
C VAL A 49 -0.62 1.23 -6.50
N ALA A 50 -1.16 2.16 -7.28
CA ALA A 50 -2.25 3.03 -6.88
C ALA A 50 -3.52 2.24 -6.50
N LEU A 51 -3.84 1.16 -7.21
CA LEU A 51 -4.99 0.29 -6.90
C LEU A 51 -4.81 -0.50 -5.60
N CYS A 52 -3.58 -0.71 -5.13
CA CYS A 52 -3.33 -1.34 -3.84
C CYS A 52 -3.83 -0.45 -2.68
N GLY A 53 -3.80 0.88 -2.84
CA GLY A 53 -4.22 1.84 -1.81
C GLY A 53 -5.66 1.65 -1.34
N PRO A 54 -6.68 1.70 -2.23
CA PRO A 54 -8.08 1.43 -1.87
C PRO A 54 -8.31 0.04 -1.25
N ILE A 55 -7.56 -0.98 -1.68
CA ILE A 55 -7.76 -2.36 -1.22
C ILE A 55 -7.20 -2.54 0.18
N LEU A 56 -5.93 -2.17 0.39
CA LEU A 56 -5.23 -2.33 1.66
C LEU A 56 -5.66 -1.26 2.67
N SER A 57 -5.48 0.02 2.36
CA SER A 57 -5.72 1.13 3.29
C SER A 57 -7.17 1.64 3.26
N GLY A 58 -7.91 1.44 2.17
CA GLY A 58 -9.34 1.76 2.12
C GLY A 58 -10.20 0.73 2.85
N ILE A 59 -10.36 -0.46 2.26
CA ILE A 59 -11.30 -1.48 2.75
C ILE A 59 -10.73 -2.25 3.94
N CYS A 60 -9.52 -2.80 3.81
CA CYS A 60 -8.94 -3.70 4.81
C CYS A 60 -8.70 -2.97 6.13
N LEU A 61 -8.01 -1.82 6.06
CA LEU A 61 -7.69 -1.00 7.21
C LEU A 61 -8.94 -0.43 7.90
N THR A 62 -9.96 0.01 7.15
CA THR A 62 -11.21 0.50 7.76
C THR A 62 -11.97 -0.60 8.50
N LYS A 63 -12.01 -1.83 7.95
CA LYS A 63 -12.59 -2.98 8.66
C LYS A 63 -11.78 -3.33 9.90
N LEU A 64 -10.45 -3.26 9.80
CA LEU A 64 -9.56 -3.55 10.91
C LEU A 64 -9.72 -2.53 12.04
N TYR A 65 -9.74 -1.24 11.74
CA TYR A 65 -9.99 -0.18 12.72
C TYR A 65 -11.36 -0.32 13.39
N ARG A 66 -12.42 -0.66 12.64
CA ARG A 66 -13.75 -0.93 13.22
C ARG A 66 -13.72 -2.09 14.22
N ASN A 67 -12.97 -3.14 13.92
CA ASN A 67 -12.82 -4.27 14.84
C ASN A 67 -11.94 -3.88 16.05
N LEU A 68 -10.85 -3.14 15.83
CA LEU A 68 -9.98 -2.63 16.90
C LEU A 68 -10.75 -1.71 17.85
N ASP A 69 -11.63 -0.84 17.34
CA ASP A 69 -12.47 0.03 18.16
C ASP A 69 -13.44 -0.78 19.03
N ARG A 70 -13.97 -1.91 18.53
CA ARG A 70 -14.80 -2.83 19.30
C ARG A 70 -14.03 -3.54 20.42
N PHE A 71 -12.77 -3.92 20.19
CA PHE A 71 -11.98 -4.68 21.17
C PHE A 71 -11.17 -3.82 22.15
N LEU A 72 -10.64 -2.67 21.70
CA LEU A 72 -9.76 -1.80 22.47
C LEU A 72 -10.44 -0.52 22.97
N GLY A 73 -11.68 -0.27 22.53
CA GLY A 73 -12.45 0.93 22.86
C GLY A 73 -12.17 2.11 21.93
N SER A 74 -13.15 3.01 21.84
CA SER A 74 -13.13 4.22 21.00
C SER A 74 -12.51 5.44 21.71
N GLY A 75 -11.79 5.24 22.82
CA GLY A 75 -11.24 6.34 23.61
C GLY A 75 -10.07 7.05 22.91
N HIS A 76 -10.03 8.38 22.99
CA HIS A 76 -8.93 9.23 22.50
C HIS A 76 -7.74 9.30 23.48
N THR A 77 -7.65 8.39 24.44
CA THR A 77 -6.55 8.37 25.41
C THR A 77 -5.26 7.87 24.75
N PHE A 78 -4.13 8.47 25.11
CA PHE A 78 -2.80 8.08 24.61
C PHE A 78 -2.53 6.57 24.75
N ARG A 79 -3.03 5.95 25.82
CA ARG A 79 -2.93 4.49 26.07
C ARG A 79 -3.68 3.63 25.03
N VAL A 80 -4.82 4.10 24.53
CA VAL A 80 -5.60 3.39 23.51
C VAL A 80 -4.94 3.57 22.14
N ALA A 81 -4.44 4.78 21.85
CA ALA A 81 -3.71 5.07 20.63
C ALA A 81 -2.43 4.22 20.52
N SER A 82 -1.62 4.13 21.59
CA SER A 82 -0.38 3.34 21.58
C SER A 82 -0.64 1.83 21.40
N ARG A 83 -1.72 1.29 22.00
CA ARG A 83 -2.13 -0.10 21.78
C ARG A 83 -2.54 -0.37 20.33
N LYS A 84 -3.29 0.55 19.71
CA LYS A 84 -3.67 0.45 18.30
C LYS A 84 -2.45 0.51 17.39
N ILE A 85 -1.49 1.41 17.66
CA ILE A 85 -0.23 1.49 16.91
C ILE A 85 0.57 0.19 17.06
N LEU A 86 0.75 -0.33 18.27
CA LEU A 86 1.46 -1.60 18.49
C LEU A 86 0.79 -2.77 17.76
N PHE A 87 -0.55 -2.84 17.81
CA PHE A 87 -1.28 -3.87 17.07
C PHE A 87 -1.07 -3.75 15.56
N MET A 88 -1.08 -2.52 15.02
CA MET A 88 -0.80 -2.30 13.60
C MET A 88 0.62 -2.74 13.23
N GLN A 89 1.62 -2.47 14.07
CA GLN A 89 3.01 -2.88 13.82
C GLN A 89 3.21 -4.40 13.92
N ILE A 90 2.55 -5.06 14.88
CA ILE A 90 2.78 -6.49 15.15
C ILE A 90 1.92 -7.40 14.27
N VAL A 91 0.69 -6.97 13.96
CA VAL A 91 -0.30 -7.84 13.30
C VAL A 91 -0.57 -7.40 11.87
N TYR A 92 -0.79 -6.10 11.64
CA TYR A 92 -1.16 -5.62 10.31
C TYR A 92 0.04 -5.53 9.38
N MET A 93 1.16 -5.00 9.87
CA MET A 93 2.35 -4.75 9.06
C MET A 93 2.97 -6.03 8.45
N PRO A 94 3.11 -7.15 9.18
CA PRO A 94 3.62 -8.40 8.61
C PRO A 94 2.70 -9.02 7.56
N PHE A 95 1.42 -8.66 7.57
CA PHE A 95 0.45 -9.09 6.57
C PHE A 95 0.38 -8.14 5.37
N SER A 96 0.37 -6.83 5.62
CA SER A 96 0.18 -5.81 4.59
C SER A 96 1.37 -5.68 3.66
N VAL A 97 2.60 -5.87 4.15
CA VAL A 97 3.83 -5.77 3.33
C VAL A 97 3.91 -6.89 2.28
N PRO A 98 3.77 -8.19 2.62
CA PRO A 98 3.71 -9.26 1.62
C PRO A 98 2.49 -9.16 0.71
N ALA A 99 1.32 -8.78 1.27
CA ALA A 99 0.10 -8.61 0.49
C ALA A 99 0.28 -7.50 -0.56
N PHE A 100 0.88 -6.37 -0.20
CA PHE A 100 1.20 -5.29 -1.14
C PHE A 100 2.11 -5.74 -2.27
N ILE A 101 3.20 -6.44 -1.93
CA ILE A 101 4.15 -6.96 -2.91
C ILE A 101 3.44 -7.91 -3.89
N PHE A 102 2.66 -8.85 -3.36
CA PHE A 102 1.92 -9.80 -4.19
C PHE A 102 0.87 -9.12 -5.08
N LEU A 103 0.09 -8.19 -4.50
CA LEU A 103 -1.00 -7.53 -5.20
C LEU A 103 -0.49 -6.58 -6.30
N SER A 104 0.57 -5.82 -6.02
CA SER A 104 1.20 -4.93 -6.99
C SER A 104 1.82 -5.72 -8.16
N SER A 105 2.53 -6.83 -7.89
CA SER A 105 3.02 -7.74 -8.93
C SER A 105 1.89 -8.37 -9.73
N THR A 106 0.81 -8.81 -9.07
CA THR A 106 -0.35 -9.41 -9.75
C THR A 106 -1.06 -8.41 -10.66
N PHE A 107 -1.27 -7.18 -10.20
CA PHE A 107 -1.88 -6.14 -11.04
C PHE A 107 -0.98 -5.73 -12.20
N ASN A 108 0.34 -5.64 -11.97
CA ASN A 108 1.28 -5.34 -13.05
C ASN A 108 1.25 -6.42 -14.14
N ALA A 109 1.31 -7.70 -13.77
CA ALA A 109 1.19 -8.82 -14.70
C ALA A 109 -0.17 -8.80 -15.43
N LEU A 110 -1.27 -8.54 -14.71
CA LEU A 110 -2.60 -8.43 -15.30
C LEU A 110 -2.68 -7.30 -16.35
N PHE A 111 -2.11 -6.13 -16.07
CA PHE A 111 -2.10 -5.01 -17.02
C PHE A 111 -1.16 -5.20 -18.21
N ASN A 112 -0.18 -6.10 -18.08
CA ASN A 112 0.69 -6.52 -19.17
C ASN A 112 0.14 -7.73 -19.95
N GLY A 113 -0.98 -8.32 -19.50
CA GLY A 113 -1.58 -9.51 -20.12
C GLY A 113 -0.80 -10.80 -19.84
N GLU A 114 0.00 -10.81 -18.78
CA GLU A 114 0.87 -11.92 -18.39
C GLU A 114 0.16 -12.90 -17.44
N THR A 115 0.70 -14.12 -17.36
CA THR A 115 0.15 -15.17 -16.47
C THR A 115 0.52 -14.92 -15.02
N ILE A 116 -0.37 -15.29 -14.09
CA ILE A 116 -0.20 -15.12 -12.63
C ILE A 116 1.07 -15.81 -12.10
N THR A 117 1.56 -16.86 -12.77
CA THR A 117 2.83 -17.52 -12.45
C THR A 117 4.02 -16.56 -12.50
N ILE A 118 4.01 -15.60 -13.43
CA ILE A 118 5.04 -14.57 -13.58
C ILE A 118 4.97 -13.58 -12.40
N ALA A 119 3.76 -13.21 -11.97
CA ALA A 119 3.56 -12.34 -10.80
C ALA A 119 4.13 -12.96 -9.50
N CYS A 120 3.97 -14.28 -9.29
CA CYS A 120 4.54 -14.98 -8.15
C CYS A 120 6.08 -14.98 -8.20
N THR A 121 6.67 -15.23 -9.37
CA THR A 121 8.14 -15.17 -9.53
C THR A 121 8.68 -13.75 -9.35
N GLU A 122 8.01 -12.74 -9.88
CA GLU A 122 8.38 -11.34 -9.67
C GLU A 122 8.28 -10.92 -8.20
N ALA A 123 7.22 -11.34 -7.50
CA ALA A 123 7.03 -11.11 -6.07
C ALA A 123 8.13 -11.77 -5.23
N SER A 124 8.63 -12.94 -5.66
CA SER A 124 9.76 -13.62 -5.00
C SER A 124 11.12 -12.96 -5.29
N ALA A 125 11.25 -12.28 -6.44
CA ALA A 125 12.48 -11.62 -6.89
C ALA A 125 12.58 -10.15 -6.46
N VAL A 126 11.73 -9.72 -5.51
CA VAL A 126 11.62 -8.31 -5.12
C VAL A 126 12.90 -7.78 -4.50
N LYS A 127 13.44 -6.73 -5.11
CA LYS A 127 14.62 -6.00 -4.62
C LYS A 127 14.34 -5.32 -3.27
N ARG A 128 15.40 -5.10 -2.49
CA ARG A 128 15.37 -4.47 -1.16
C ARG A 128 14.67 -3.09 -1.13
N GLN A 129 14.63 -2.38 -2.25
CA GLN A 129 14.03 -1.06 -2.39
C GLN A 129 12.49 -1.09 -2.38
N ARG A 130 11.89 -2.04 -3.09
CA ARG A 130 10.44 -2.32 -3.04
C ARG A 130 9.96 -2.78 -1.67
N TRP A 131 10.81 -3.46 -0.89
CA TRP A 131 10.52 -3.74 0.52
C TRP A 131 10.47 -2.49 1.38
N LYS A 132 11.32 -1.50 1.12
CA LYS A 132 11.25 -0.20 1.82
C LYS A 132 10.00 0.58 1.43
N GLU A 133 9.61 0.53 0.16
CA GLU A 133 8.35 1.13 -0.31
C GLU A 133 7.14 0.49 0.37
N ALA A 134 7.05 -0.84 0.33
CA ALA A 134 6.01 -1.61 0.99
C ALA A 134 5.94 -1.33 2.51
N TYR A 135 7.11 -1.21 3.14
CA TYR A 135 7.23 -0.81 4.53
C TYR A 135 6.63 0.60 4.71
N TRP A 136 7.08 1.60 3.97
CA TRP A 136 6.58 2.97 4.09
C TRP A 136 5.08 3.09 3.83
N THR A 137 4.56 2.40 2.83
CA THR A 137 3.13 2.40 2.51
C THR A 137 2.29 1.68 3.56
N SER A 138 2.87 0.75 4.34
CA SER A 138 2.16 0.08 5.44
C SER A 138 1.92 0.97 6.66
N TRP A 139 2.57 2.14 6.74
CA TRP A 139 2.33 3.16 7.77
C TRP A 139 1.18 4.12 7.43
N PHE A 140 0.68 4.11 6.19
CA PHE A 140 -0.38 5.00 5.67
C PHE A 140 -1.65 4.23 5.26
#